data_AF-A0A438WI48-F1
#
_entry.id   AF-A0A438WI48-F1
#
_cell.length_a   1.000
_cell.length_b   1.000
_cell.length_c   1.000
_cell.angle_alpha   90.00
_cell.angle_beta   90.00
_cell.angle_gamma   90.00
#
_symmetry.space_group_name_H-M   'P 1'
#
loop_
_entity.id
_entity.type
_entity.pdbx_description
1 polymer ?
#
loop_
_entity_poly.entity_id
_entity_poly.type
_entity_poly.pdbx_seq_one_letter_code
_entity_poly.pdbx_strand_id
1 'polypeptide(L)'
;ISGSDIAISPSVKYLKALGVEINIPHDPKAINHQDVIIHSAIIKEDNTEIQRAKELEIPILSRKDVLYSILKDKRVFSVCGAHGKSSITAMLSAICPAFGAIIGAHSKEFDSNVRESADMSLVFEADESDSSFLFSNPFCAIVPNTEPEHLEHYDHDLERFFFAY
;
A
#
# COMPACT_ATOMS: atom_id res chain seq x y z
N ILE A 1 8.52 10.59 11.39
CA ILE A 1 7.54 9.51 11.16
C ILE A 1 7.33 8.81 12.49
N SER A 2 6.09 8.63 12.91
CA SER A 2 5.67 7.87 14.10
C SER A 2 4.51 6.94 13.71
N GLY A 3 4.12 6.02 14.59
CA GLY A 3 3.00 5.12 14.33
C GLY A 3 2.36 4.54 15.57
N SER A 4 1.36 3.72 15.35
CA SER A 4 0.56 3.08 16.40
C SER A 4 0.05 1.73 15.89
N ASP A 5 0.01 0.73 16.76
CA ASP A 5 -0.56 -0.58 16.44
C ASP A 5 -1.26 -1.15 17.67
N ILE A 6 -2.13 -2.14 17.49
CA ILE A 6 -2.80 -2.83 18.59
C ILE A 6 -1.87 -3.80 19.32
N ALA A 7 -0.80 -4.27 18.66
CA ALA A 7 0.11 -5.26 19.20
C ALA A 7 1.53 -5.18 18.61
N ILE A 8 2.48 -5.84 19.26
CA ILE A 8 3.85 -5.96 18.74
C ILE A 8 3.87 -6.99 17.62
N SER A 9 4.31 -6.57 16.43
CA SER A 9 4.55 -7.41 15.25
C SER A 9 6.02 -7.38 14.82
N PRO A 10 6.49 -8.27 13.91
CA PRO A 10 7.82 -8.17 13.32
C PRO A 10 8.08 -6.80 12.68
N SER A 11 7.10 -6.24 11.96
CA SER A 11 7.21 -4.90 11.34
C SER A 11 7.36 -3.80 12.38
N VAL A 12 6.62 -3.86 13.49
CA VAL A 12 6.77 -2.93 14.62
C VAL A 12 8.18 -3.02 15.23
N LYS A 13 8.71 -4.23 15.44
CA LYS A 13 10.08 -4.41 15.97
C LYS A 13 11.13 -3.82 15.03
N TYR A 14 10.99 -4.06 13.74
CA TYR A 14 11.87 -3.52 12.71
C TYR A 14 11.85 -1.99 12.71
N LEU A 15 10.66 -1.37 12.67
CA LEU A 15 10.53 0.09 12.68
C LEU A 15 11.04 0.72 13.98
N LYS A 16 10.79 0.10 15.14
CA LYS A 16 11.38 0.54 16.41
C LYS A 16 12.91 0.46 16.39
N ALA A 17 13.49 -0.58 15.80
CA ALA A 17 14.94 -0.71 15.65
C ALA A 17 15.55 0.39 14.74
N LEU A 18 14.76 0.94 13.81
CA LEU A 18 15.11 2.12 13.01
C LEU A 18 14.87 3.46 13.73
N GLY A 19 14.40 3.44 14.99
CA GLY A 19 14.13 4.64 15.78
C GLY A 19 12.74 5.25 15.57
N VAL A 20 11.82 4.56 14.91
CA VAL A 20 10.43 5.03 14.77
C VAL A 20 9.70 4.87 16.09
N GLU A 21 9.12 5.97 16.58
CA GLU A 21 8.26 5.96 17.75
C GLU A 21 6.95 5.25 17.42
N ILE A 22 6.65 4.16 18.13
CA ILE A 22 5.42 3.37 17.94
C ILE A 22 4.70 3.15 19.27
N ASN A 23 3.49 3.67 19.36
CA ASN A 23 2.56 3.52 20.48
C ASN A 23 1.78 2.20 20.37
N ILE A 24 1.61 1.52 21.51
CA ILE A 24 0.84 0.26 21.61
C ILE A 24 0.12 0.23 22.97
N PRO A 25 -1.21 0.07 23.03
CA PRO A 25 -2.14 0.12 21.90
C PRO A 25 -2.35 1.58 21.41
N HIS A 26 -3.33 1.80 20.53
CA HIS A 26 -3.75 3.15 20.12
C HIS A 26 -4.07 4.04 21.35
N ASP A 27 -3.52 5.25 21.36
CA ASP A 27 -3.72 6.23 22.43
C ASP A 27 -3.86 7.63 21.80
N PRO A 28 -4.94 8.38 22.07
CA PRO A 28 -5.10 9.73 21.53
C PRO A 28 -3.93 10.66 21.89
N LYS A 29 -3.19 10.41 22.97
CA LYS A 29 -1.98 11.18 23.34
C LYS A 29 -0.82 10.99 22.36
N ALA A 30 -0.84 9.95 21.54
CA ALA A 30 0.11 9.78 20.44
C ALA A 30 -0.08 10.86 19.36
N ILE A 31 -1.27 11.46 19.27
CA ILE A 31 -1.61 12.49 18.28
C ILE A 31 -1.47 13.87 18.90
N ASN A 32 -0.54 14.66 18.38
CA ASN A 32 -0.19 15.96 18.94
C ASN A 32 0.12 17.02 17.86
N HIS A 33 1.17 16.83 17.07
CA HIS A 33 1.70 17.80 16.10
C HIS A 33 2.12 17.15 14.79
N GLN A 34 1.50 16.02 14.43
CA GLN A 34 1.72 15.40 13.12
C GLN A 34 1.18 16.31 12.02
N ASP A 35 1.92 16.41 10.90
CA ASP A 35 1.48 17.16 9.73
C ASP A 35 0.34 16.46 8.98
N VAL A 36 0.26 15.12 9.08
CA VAL A 36 -0.76 14.28 8.46
C VAL A 36 -0.87 12.96 9.22
N ILE A 37 -2.08 12.42 9.31
CA ILE A 37 -2.36 11.06 9.81
C ILE A 37 -2.70 10.15 8.65
N ILE A 38 -2.07 8.99 8.59
CA ILE A 38 -2.31 7.97 7.57
C ILE A 38 -2.86 6.73 8.25
N HIS A 39 -4.02 6.24 7.79
CA HIS A 39 -4.64 5.05 8.37
C HIS A 39 -4.89 3.94 7.34
N SER A 40 -4.90 2.69 7.82
CA SER A 40 -5.27 1.54 7.01
C SER A 40 -6.79 1.39 6.91
N ALA A 41 -7.26 0.53 6.00
CA ALA A 41 -8.69 0.32 5.75
C ALA A 41 -9.46 -0.27 6.95
N ILE A 42 -8.77 -0.90 7.91
CA ILE A 42 -9.41 -1.47 9.11
C ILE A 42 -9.62 -0.44 10.22
N ILE A 43 -8.94 0.71 10.16
CA ILE A 43 -9.12 1.78 11.14
C ILE A 43 -10.41 2.53 10.82
N LYS A 44 -11.35 2.44 11.75
CA LYS A 44 -12.66 3.09 11.68
C LYS A 44 -12.61 4.51 12.23
N GLU A 45 -13.65 5.26 11.91
CA GLU A 45 -13.80 6.65 12.34
C GLU A 45 -13.86 6.81 13.86
N ASP A 46 -14.36 5.83 14.60
CA ASP A 46 -14.43 5.83 16.06
C ASP A 46 -13.08 5.53 16.76
N ASN A 47 -12.01 5.32 15.99
CA ASN A 47 -10.67 5.19 16.56
C ASN A 47 -10.25 6.49 17.28
N THR A 48 -9.70 6.34 18.49
CA THR A 48 -9.38 7.45 19.38
C THR A 48 -8.33 8.41 18.81
N GLU A 49 -7.38 7.91 18.02
CA GLU A 49 -6.35 8.71 17.36
C GLU A 49 -6.93 9.48 16.17
N ILE A 50 -7.87 8.88 15.43
CA ILE A 50 -8.60 9.54 14.34
C ILE A 50 -9.48 10.67 14.88
N GLN A 51 -10.24 10.42 15.94
CA GLN A 51 -11.04 11.45 16.61
C GLN A 51 -10.16 12.61 17.10
N ARG A 52 -9.01 12.29 17.70
CA ARG A 52 -8.08 13.32 18.16
C ARG A 52 -7.47 14.13 17.01
N ALA A 53 -7.13 13.48 15.90
CA ALA A 53 -6.63 14.17 14.71
C ALA A 53 -7.68 15.15 14.16
N LYS A 54 -8.97 14.78 14.17
CA LYS A 54 -10.08 15.66 13.78
C LYS A 54 -10.23 16.85 14.72
N GLU A 55 -10.15 16.65 16.03
CA GLU A 55 -10.19 17.73 17.03
C GLU A 55 -9.07 18.75 16.84
N LEU A 56 -7.91 18.29 16.38
CA LEU A 56 -6.73 19.11 16.12
C LEU A 56 -6.66 19.64 14.69
N GLU A 57 -7.68 19.36 13.87
CA GLU A 57 -7.75 19.73 12.44
C GLU A 57 -6.54 19.24 11.62
N ILE A 58 -5.92 18.12 12.04
CA ILE A 58 -4.82 17.48 11.32
C ILE A 58 -5.40 16.76 10.09
N PRO A 59 -4.82 16.95 8.88
CA PRO A 59 -5.22 16.21 7.69
C PRO A 59 -5.15 14.69 7.90
N ILE A 60 -6.20 13.98 7.50
CA ILE A 60 -6.28 12.52 7.57
C ILE A 60 -6.36 11.98 6.14
N LEU A 61 -5.44 11.08 5.80
CA LEU A 61 -5.40 10.39 4.52
C LEU A 61 -5.56 8.88 4.75
N SER A 62 -6.27 8.22 3.86
CA SER A 62 -6.24 6.77 3.82
C SER A 62 -4.92 6.30 3.19
N ARG A 63 -4.52 5.06 3.50
CA ARG A 63 -3.40 4.40 2.81
C ARG A 63 -3.57 4.41 1.28
N LYS A 64 -4.81 4.35 0.78
CA LYS A 64 -5.10 4.41 -0.66
C LYS A 64 -4.77 5.78 -1.25
N ASP A 65 -5.09 6.87 -0.55
CA ASP A 65 -4.79 8.24 -0.99
C ASP A 65 -3.27 8.47 -1.06
N VAL A 66 -2.55 7.98 -0.06
CA VAL A 66 -1.08 8.07 -0.02
C VAL A 66 -0.47 7.25 -1.14
N LEU A 67 -0.94 6.03 -1.36
CA LEU A 67 -0.47 5.19 -2.46
C LEU A 67 -0.70 5.88 -3.80
N TYR A 68 -1.89 6.40 -4.06
CA TYR A 68 -2.16 7.18 -5.26
C TYR A 68 -1.19 8.37 -5.40
N SER A 69 -0.90 9.08 -4.31
CA SER A 69 0.05 10.20 -4.33
C SER A 69 1.48 9.81 -4.71
N ILE A 70 1.91 8.59 -4.38
CA ILE A 70 3.23 8.04 -4.74
C ILE A 70 3.27 7.62 -6.22
N LEU A 71 2.16 7.07 -6.71
CA LEU A 71 2.06 6.47 -8.04
C LEU A 71 1.76 7.49 -9.14
N LYS A 72 0.95 8.50 -8.87
CA LYS A 72 0.34 9.40 -9.88
C LYS A 72 1.35 10.06 -10.83
N ASP A 73 2.55 10.38 -10.35
CA ASP A 73 3.57 11.09 -11.12
C ASP A 73 4.62 10.15 -11.73
N LYS A 74 4.50 8.83 -11.52
CA LYS A 74 5.46 7.81 -11.96
C LYS A 74 4.96 7.06 -13.21
N ARG A 75 5.90 6.47 -13.96
CA ARG A 75 5.61 5.47 -14.99
C ARG A 75 5.42 4.12 -14.30
N VAL A 76 4.18 3.81 -13.94
CA VAL A 76 3.86 2.61 -13.16
C VAL A 76 3.68 1.40 -14.07
N PHE A 77 4.48 0.37 -13.85
CA PHE A 77 4.33 -0.96 -14.43
C PHE A 77 3.56 -1.83 -13.43
N SER A 78 2.24 -1.82 -13.56
CA SER A 78 1.34 -2.52 -12.66
C SER A 78 1.22 -3.99 -13.07
N VAL A 79 1.49 -4.89 -12.14
CA VAL A 79 1.29 -6.32 -12.29
C VAL A 79 0.08 -6.71 -11.46
N CYS A 80 -1.00 -7.09 -12.12
CA CYS A 80 -2.20 -7.65 -11.49
C CYS A 80 -2.46 -9.06 -12.04
N GLY A 81 -3.53 -9.70 -11.61
CA GLY A 81 -3.96 -11.07 -11.92
C GLY A 81 -4.15 -11.91 -10.67
N ALA A 82 -5.03 -12.91 -10.71
CA ALA A 82 -5.30 -13.77 -9.55
C ALA A 82 -4.01 -14.40 -8.97
N HIS A 83 -3.17 -14.97 -9.84
CA HIS A 83 -1.97 -15.71 -9.45
C HIS A 83 -0.69 -15.15 -10.08
N GLY A 84 0.43 -15.34 -9.38
CA GLY A 84 1.76 -15.07 -9.93
C GLY A 84 2.23 -13.62 -9.89
N LYS A 85 1.42 -12.70 -9.35
CA LYS A 85 1.75 -11.27 -9.22
C LYS A 85 3.13 -11.04 -8.61
N SER A 86 3.36 -11.49 -7.38
CA SER A 86 4.63 -11.24 -6.67
C SER A 86 5.85 -11.80 -7.40
N SER A 87 5.72 -12.98 -8.03
CA SER A 87 6.80 -13.58 -8.82
C SER A 87 7.13 -12.74 -10.07
N ILE A 88 6.12 -12.29 -10.81
CA ILE A 88 6.30 -11.47 -12.01
C ILE A 88 6.84 -10.09 -11.64
N THR A 89 6.30 -9.47 -10.59
CA THR A 89 6.79 -8.20 -10.04
C THR A 89 8.27 -8.31 -9.64
N ALA A 90 8.65 -9.39 -8.94
CA ALA A 90 10.03 -9.63 -8.57
C ALA A 90 10.95 -9.80 -9.79
N MET A 91 10.56 -10.63 -10.77
CA MET A 91 11.32 -10.82 -12.02
C MET A 91 11.48 -9.50 -12.79
N LEU A 92 10.41 -8.71 -12.91
CA LEU A 92 10.45 -7.41 -13.58
C LEU A 92 11.35 -6.42 -12.83
N SER A 93 11.30 -6.40 -11.50
CA SER A 93 12.18 -5.56 -10.69
C SER A 93 13.67 -5.92 -10.83
N ALA A 94 13.98 -7.21 -11.03
CA ALA A 94 15.34 -7.69 -11.24
C ALA A 94 15.87 -7.37 -12.64
N ILE A 95 15.01 -7.44 -13.67
CA ILE A 95 15.36 -7.03 -15.05
C ILE A 95 15.54 -5.51 -15.16
N CYS A 96 14.79 -4.75 -14.35
CA CYS A 96 14.81 -3.29 -14.31
C CYS A 96 15.37 -2.75 -12.99
N PRO A 97 16.67 -2.95 -12.67
CA PRO A 97 17.24 -2.63 -11.36
C PRO A 97 17.22 -1.13 -11.04
N ALA A 98 17.16 -0.27 -12.07
CA ALA A 98 17.04 1.18 -11.90
C ALA A 98 15.63 1.64 -11.49
N PHE A 99 14.60 0.82 -11.69
CA PHE A 99 13.22 1.20 -11.34
C PHE A 99 12.98 1.06 -9.86
N GLY A 100 12.11 1.90 -9.30
CA GLY A 100 11.58 1.61 -7.98
C GLY A 100 10.72 0.33 -8.01
N ALA A 101 10.45 -0.25 -6.85
CA ALA A 101 9.58 -1.42 -6.74
C ALA A 101 8.71 -1.34 -5.48
N ILE A 102 7.45 -1.76 -5.59
CA ILE A 102 6.56 -2.04 -4.46
C ILE A 102 5.98 -3.42 -4.69
N ILE A 103 6.33 -4.36 -3.82
CA ILE A 103 6.00 -5.79 -3.92
C ILE A 103 5.21 -6.17 -2.67
N GLY A 104 4.19 -7.03 -2.81
CA GLY A 104 3.41 -7.53 -1.67
C GLY A 104 4.24 -8.44 -0.75
N ALA A 105 5.29 -9.06 -1.30
CA ALA A 105 6.22 -9.94 -0.59
C ALA A 105 7.61 -9.30 -0.40
N HIS A 106 8.35 -9.82 0.58
CA HIS A 106 9.72 -9.42 0.84
C HIS A 106 10.68 -9.88 -0.28
N SER A 107 11.35 -8.94 -0.93
CA SER A 107 12.40 -9.23 -1.92
C SER A 107 13.73 -9.50 -1.22
N LYS A 108 14.38 -10.61 -1.60
CA LYS A 108 15.74 -10.94 -1.13
C LYS A 108 16.83 -10.10 -1.79
N GLU A 109 16.55 -9.52 -2.96
CA GLU A 109 17.54 -8.76 -3.74
C GLU A 109 17.91 -7.44 -3.06
N PHE A 110 16.92 -6.78 -2.45
CA PHE A 110 17.09 -5.49 -1.77
C PHE A 110 16.61 -5.51 -0.31
N ASP A 111 16.45 -6.70 0.27
CA ASP A 111 16.08 -6.97 1.67
C ASP A 111 14.90 -6.13 2.19
N SER A 112 13.88 -5.97 1.33
CA SER A 112 12.72 -5.14 1.60
C SER A 112 11.60 -5.51 0.62
N ASN A 113 10.37 -5.08 0.90
CA ASN A 113 9.25 -5.15 -0.04
C ASN A 113 9.11 -3.86 -0.88
N VAL A 114 9.94 -2.85 -0.59
CA VAL A 114 10.02 -1.58 -1.32
C VAL A 114 11.46 -1.29 -1.74
N ARG A 115 11.66 -0.88 -2.99
CA ARG A 115 12.88 -0.27 -3.50
C ARG A 115 12.58 1.15 -3.92
N GLU A 116 13.14 2.12 -3.23
CA GLU A 116 13.10 3.52 -3.64
C GLU A 116 14.06 3.74 -4.83
N SER A 117 13.68 4.60 -5.77
CA SER A 117 14.54 5.00 -6.88
C SER A 117 14.26 6.44 -7.28
N ALA A 118 15.31 7.11 -7.76
CA ALA A 118 15.22 8.40 -8.43
C ALA A 118 14.66 8.31 -9.86
N ASP A 119 14.59 7.09 -10.45
CA ASP A 119 13.89 6.90 -11.73
C ASP A 119 12.39 7.15 -11.55
N MET A 120 11.78 7.70 -12.60
CA MET A 120 10.34 7.93 -12.64
C MET A 120 9.55 6.64 -12.83
N SER A 121 10.19 5.53 -13.21
CA SER A 121 9.57 4.23 -13.38
C SER A 121 9.49 3.45 -12.07
N LEU A 122 8.37 2.77 -11.90
CA LEU A 122 8.07 1.95 -10.74
C LEU A 122 7.44 0.64 -11.17
N VAL A 123 7.93 -0.48 -10.65
CA VAL A 123 7.24 -1.76 -10.73
C VAL A 123 6.31 -1.88 -9.52
N PHE A 124 5.03 -2.12 -9.76
CA PHE A 124 4.02 -2.17 -8.71
C PHE A 124 3.22 -3.46 -8.77
N GLU A 125 3.25 -4.24 -7.69
CA GLU A 125 2.29 -5.33 -7.49
C GLU A 125 0.93 -4.76 -7.11
N ALA A 126 0.00 -4.81 -8.05
CA ALA A 126 -1.34 -4.30 -7.89
C ALA A 126 -2.27 -5.43 -7.45
N ASP A 127 -2.84 -5.32 -6.26
CA ASP A 127 -3.75 -6.29 -5.68
C ASP A 127 -5.21 -5.89 -6.00
N GLU A 128 -6.00 -6.86 -6.47
CA GLU A 128 -7.42 -6.67 -6.74
C GLU A 128 -8.23 -6.46 -5.46
N SER A 129 -7.81 -7.10 -4.37
CA SER A 129 -8.56 -7.20 -3.12
C SER A 129 -8.65 -5.89 -2.33
N ASP A 130 -7.74 -4.92 -2.55
CA ASP A 130 -7.83 -3.60 -1.92
C ASP A 130 -8.09 -2.47 -2.93
N SER A 131 -8.48 -2.85 -4.16
CA SER A 131 -8.70 -1.96 -5.30
C SER A 131 -7.46 -1.14 -5.68
N SER A 132 -6.27 -1.42 -5.12
CA SER A 132 -5.05 -0.67 -5.44
C SER A 132 -4.71 -0.71 -6.93
N PHE A 133 -5.12 -1.79 -7.61
CA PHE A 133 -5.07 -1.88 -9.07
C PHE A 133 -5.77 -0.71 -9.79
N LEU A 134 -7.01 -0.38 -9.40
CA LEU A 134 -7.78 0.71 -10.01
C LEU A 134 -7.15 2.09 -9.77
N PHE A 135 -6.38 2.23 -8.68
CA PHE A 135 -5.71 3.48 -8.33
C PHE A 135 -4.25 3.53 -8.81
N SER A 136 -3.78 2.50 -9.52
CA SER A 136 -2.37 2.37 -9.89
C SER A 136 -1.90 3.28 -11.02
N ASN A 137 -2.84 3.89 -11.77
CA ASN A 137 -2.57 4.73 -12.94
C ASN A 137 -1.46 4.15 -13.85
N PRO A 138 -1.66 2.93 -14.39
CA PRO A 138 -0.59 2.20 -15.03
C PRO A 138 -0.13 2.89 -16.31
N PHE A 139 1.19 3.09 -16.43
CA PHE A 139 1.83 3.31 -17.73
C PHE A 139 1.83 2.03 -18.56
N CYS A 140 1.97 0.88 -17.90
CA CYS A 140 1.83 -0.44 -18.48
C CYS A 140 1.14 -1.37 -17.48
N ALA A 141 0.06 -2.03 -17.91
CA ALA A 141 -0.62 -3.05 -17.12
C ALA A 141 -0.22 -4.45 -17.64
N ILE A 142 0.14 -5.33 -16.72
CA ILE A 142 0.54 -6.72 -16.98
C ILE A 142 -0.48 -7.62 -16.28
N VAL A 143 -1.32 -8.28 -17.08
CA VAL A 143 -2.41 -9.15 -16.61
C VAL A 143 -2.19 -10.57 -17.17
N PRO A 144 -1.48 -11.45 -16.45
CA PRO A 144 -1.14 -12.78 -16.91
C PRO A 144 -2.33 -13.76 -16.83
N ASN A 145 -3.29 -13.50 -15.94
CA ASN A 145 -4.50 -14.29 -15.73
C ASN A 145 -5.58 -13.44 -15.04
N THR A 146 -6.83 -13.86 -15.18
CA THR A 146 -8.00 -13.28 -14.51
C THR A 146 -8.91 -14.41 -14.06
N GLU A 147 -9.11 -14.56 -12.75
CA GLU A 147 -10.07 -15.50 -12.16
C GLU A 147 -11.02 -14.70 -11.27
N PRO A 148 -12.32 -15.06 -11.21
CA PRO A 148 -13.32 -14.35 -10.41
C PRO A 148 -13.15 -14.64 -8.91
N GLU A 149 -12.01 -14.23 -8.38
CA GLU A 149 -11.71 -14.15 -6.96
C GLU A 149 -12.15 -12.79 -6.43
N HIS A 150 -12.44 -12.71 -5.12
CA HIS A 150 -12.82 -11.46 -4.46
C HIS A 150 -14.06 -10.76 -5.04
N LEU A 151 -15.00 -11.54 -5.60
CA LEU A 151 -16.24 -11.04 -6.19
C LEU A 151 -17.08 -10.19 -5.23
N GLU A 152 -16.90 -10.32 -3.91
CA GLU A 152 -17.48 -9.44 -2.90
C GLU A 152 -17.13 -7.95 -3.10
N HIS A 153 -16.01 -7.64 -3.74
CA HIS A 153 -15.61 -6.26 -4.10
C HIS A 153 -16.37 -5.72 -5.32
N TYR A 154 -17.02 -6.59 -6.07
CA TYR A 154 -17.71 -6.28 -7.32
C TYR A 154 -19.21 -6.59 -7.22
N ASP A 155 -19.79 -6.59 -6.00
CA ASP A 155 -21.19 -6.95 -5.75
C ASP A 155 -21.61 -8.33 -6.32
N HIS A 156 -20.66 -9.26 -6.42
CA HIS A 156 -20.83 -10.55 -7.07
C HIS A 156 -21.25 -10.47 -8.56
N ASP A 157 -20.93 -9.36 -9.22
CA ASP A 157 -21.19 -9.11 -10.64
C ASP A 157 -19.94 -9.40 -11.48
N LEU A 158 -20.04 -10.43 -12.34
CA LEU A 158 -18.96 -10.84 -13.23
C LEU A 158 -18.65 -9.80 -14.31
N GLU A 159 -19.66 -9.07 -14.82
CA GLU A 159 -19.42 -8.04 -15.83
C GLU A 159 -18.62 -6.89 -15.23
N ARG A 160 -18.96 -6.47 -14.00
CA ARG A 160 -18.19 -5.45 -13.27
C ARG A 160 -16.77 -5.91 -12.98
N PHE A 161 -16.58 -7.17 -12.62
CA PHE A 161 -15.26 -7.75 -12.43
C PHE A 161 -14.42 -7.66 -13.71
N PHE A 162 -14.95 -8.11 -14.85
CA PHE A 162 -14.20 -8.06 -16.12
C PHE A 162 -13.98 -6.65 -16.63
N PHE A 163 -14.89 -5.71 -16.35
CA PHE A 163 -14.71 -4.30 -16.69
C PHE A 163 -13.64 -3.60 -15.85
N ALA A 164 -13.29 -4.15 -14.68
CA ALA A 164 -12.28 -3.57 -13.81
C ALA A 164 -10.85 -3.74 -14.34
N TYR A 165 -10.59 -4.78 -15.15
CA TYR A 165 -9.30 -5.10 -15.78
C TYR A 165 -9.11 -4.41 -17.14
#